data_AF-A0A974BLX9-F1
#
_entry.id   AF-A0A974BLX9-F1
#
_cell.length_a   1.000
_cell.length_b   1.000
_cell.length_c   1.000
_cell.angle_alpha   90.00
_cell.angle_beta   90.00
_cell.angle_gamma   90.00
#
_symmetry.space_group_name_H-M   'P 1'
#
loop_
_entity.id
_entity.type
_entity.pdbx_description
1 polymer ?
#
loop_
_entity_poly.entity_id
_entity_poly.type
_entity_poly.pdbx_seq_one_letter_code
_entity_poly.pdbx_strand_id
1 'polypeptide(L)'
;MYLYPTVQTDVSVKIELQGRLTCTYPEYNNGWNVTANPDGTLINKTDGREYSYLYWEGKGNAIWDLSKGFVVKGEDTIEFLQEKLEYLGLTTRELNEFIVYWLPLMKENKYNLITFQTTAYENNAKLHITPEPDNILRIFMAYKALDNYIEIPEQQLSTFNRSGFSVIEWGGTEIK
;
A
#
# COMPACT_ATOMS: atom_id res chain seq x y z
N MET A 1 4.25 -1.87 4.93
CA MET A 1 5.48 -1.74 4.13
C MET A 1 6.40 -2.91 4.43
N TYR A 2 6.72 -3.70 3.40
CA TYR A 2 7.58 -4.87 3.44
C TYR A 2 8.92 -4.53 2.80
N LEU A 3 10.00 -5.12 3.32
CA LEU A 3 11.36 -4.92 2.84
C LEU A 3 11.95 -6.29 2.46
N TYR A 4 12.34 -6.47 1.20
CA TYR A 4 12.86 -7.72 0.67
C TYR A 4 14.27 -7.52 0.09
N PRO A 5 15.31 -7.41 0.94
CA PRO A 5 16.69 -7.33 0.45
C PRO A 5 17.15 -8.71 -0.08
N THR A 6 18.20 -8.75 -0.90
CA THR A 6 18.75 -10.01 -1.43
C THR A 6 19.59 -10.77 -0.40
N VAL A 7 20.10 -10.06 0.62
CA VAL A 7 20.81 -10.59 1.79
C VAL A 7 20.33 -9.86 3.04
N GLN A 8 20.56 -10.41 4.22
CA GLN A 8 20.25 -9.70 5.46
C GLN A 8 20.89 -8.30 5.45
N THR A 9 20.07 -7.26 5.61
CA THR A 9 20.48 -5.87 5.41
C THR A 9 19.89 -4.99 6.49
N ASP A 10 20.71 -4.09 7.03
CA ASP A 10 20.21 -3.04 7.90
C ASP A 10 19.58 -1.93 7.05
N VAL A 11 18.34 -1.60 7.34
CA VAL A 11 17.54 -0.63 6.58
C VAL A 11 17.02 0.47 7.52
N SER A 12 17.24 1.72 7.13
CA SER A 12 16.59 2.90 7.70
C SER A 12 15.45 3.33 6.80
N VAL A 13 14.27 3.56 7.37
CA VAL A 13 13.07 4.04 6.65
C VAL A 13 12.55 5.30 7.32
N LYS A 14 12.36 6.37 6.56
CA LYS A 14 11.70 7.60 6.99
C LYS A 14 10.58 7.97 6.02
N ILE A 15 9.47 8.41 6.59
CA ILE A 15 8.29 8.94 5.92
C ILE A 15 8.27 10.46 6.11
N GLU A 16 8.25 11.18 5.00
CA GLU A 16 7.98 12.61 4.94
C GLU A 16 6.56 12.80 4.39
N LEU A 17 5.59 12.99 5.29
CA LEU A 17 4.18 13.15 4.96
C LEU A 17 3.81 14.64 4.96
N GLN A 18 3.13 15.10 3.90
CA GLN A 18 2.45 16.40 3.85
C GLN A 18 1.19 16.38 4.74
N GLY A 19 1.42 16.43 6.04
CA GLY A 19 0.38 16.24 7.04
C GLY A 19 0.97 15.71 8.33
N ARG A 20 0.31 14.71 8.93
CA ARG A 20 0.81 14.06 10.15
C ARG A 20 0.51 12.57 10.19
N LEU A 21 1.44 11.83 10.78
CA LEU A 21 1.22 10.43 11.13
C LEU A 21 0.20 10.36 12.27
N THR A 22 -0.68 9.36 12.21
CA THR A 22 -1.74 9.15 13.20
C THR A 22 -1.62 7.82 13.92
N CYS A 23 -1.04 6.82 13.27
CA CYS A 23 -0.76 5.52 13.86
C CYS A 23 0.52 4.98 13.22
N THR A 24 1.36 4.32 14.00
CA THR A 24 2.59 3.70 13.51
C THR A 24 2.87 2.45 14.34
N TYR A 25 3.32 1.39 13.67
CA TYR A 25 3.73 0.15 14.34
C TYR A 25 4.83 -0.54 13.54
N PRO A 26 6.05 -0.76 14.08
CA PRO A 26 6.53 -0.37 15.42
C PRO A 26 6.49 1.15 15.68
N GLU A 27 6.78 1.57 16.90
CA GLU A 27 6.87 3.01 17.26
C GLU A 27 7.84 3.74 16.32
N TYR A 28 7.42 4.88 15.75
CA TYR A 28 8.09 5.48 14.60
C TYR A 28 9.33 6.30 14.93
N ASN A 29 9.53 6.84 16.13
CA ASN A 29 10.80 7.45 16.60
C ASN A 29 11.64 8.27 15.56
N ASN A 30 10.99 9.06 14.70
CA ASN A 30 11.60 9.81 13.57
C ASN A 30 12.24 8.94 12.45
N GLY A 31 11.80 7.71 12.32
CA GLY A 31 12.23 6.71 11.35
C GLY A 31 12.38 5.33 11.99
N TRP A 32 12.12 4.29 11.23
CA TRP A 32 12.44 2.93 11.66
C TRP A 32 13.85 2.56 11.25
N ASN A 33 14.56 1.87 12.15
CA ASN A 33 15.82 1.22 11.85
C ASN A 33 15.63 -0.27 12.12
N VAL A 34 15.71 -1.08 11.08
CA VAL A 34 15.46 -2.53 11.16
C VAL A 34 16.58 -3.31 10.53
N THR A 35 16.75 -4.56 10.94
CA THR A 35 17.47 -5.56 10.15
C THR A 35 16.42 -6.34 9.35
N ALA A 36 16.45 -6.19 8.03
CA ALA A 36 15.53 -6.86 7.11
C ALA A 36 16.17 -8.13 6.54
N ASN A 37 15.41 -9.21 6.49
CA ASN A 37 15.83 -10.49 5.91
C ASN A 37 15.18 -10.72 4.54
N PRO A 38 15.79 -11.56 3.67
CA PRO A 38 15.24 -11.83 2.34
C PRO A 38 13.82 -12.43 2.32
N ASP A 39 13.38 -13.06 3.41
CA ASP A 39 12.01 -13.60 3.56
C ASP A 39 10.97 -12.54 3.96
N GLY A 40 11.40 -11.29 4.16
CA GLY A 40 10.57 -10.17 4.59
C GLY A 40 10.43 -10.01 6.10
N THR A 41 11.04 -10.87 6.92
CA THR A 41 11.07 -10.68 8.37
C THR A 41 11.93 -9.48 8.73
N LEU A 42 11.45 -8.67 9.68
CA LEU A 42 12.12 -7.45 10.14
C LEU A 42 12.41 -7.55 11.63
N ILE A 43 13.65 -7.31 12.03
CA ILE A 43 13.99 -7.12 13.45
C ILE A 43 14.14 -5.62 13.71
N ASN A 44 13.25 -5.04 14.51
CA ASN A 44 13.33 -3.64 14.88
C ASN A 44 14.48 -3.42 15.86
N LYS A 45 15.41 -2.52 15.55
CA LYS A 45 16.59 -2.28 16.38
C LYS A 45 16.27 -1.56 17.69
N THR A 46 15.12 -0.91 17.76
CA THR A 46 14.73 -0.14 18.96
C THR A 46 14.28 -1.04 20.10
N ASP A 47 13.48 -2.07 19.81
CA ASP A 47 12.89 -2.96 20.81
C ASP A 47 13.36 -4.42 20.69
N GLY A 48 14.13 -4.75 19.65
CA GLY A 48 14.64 -6.09 19.39
C GLY A 48 13.57 -7.10 18.96
N ARG A 49 12.34 -6.66 18.65
CA ARG A 49 11.23 -7.55 18.27
C ARG A 49 11.18 -7.79 16.77
N GLU A 50 10.59 -8.92 16.42
CA GLU A 50 10.31 -9.31 15.05
C GLU A 50 8.96 -8.74 14.57
N TYR A 51 8.92 -8.28 13.33
CA TYR A 51 7.76 -7.73 12.66
C TYR A 51 7.65 -8.26 11.23
N SER A 52 6.41 -8.49 10.79
CA SER A 52 6.08 -8.88 9.42
C SER A 52 6.22 -7.73 8.41
N TYR A 53 6.02 -6.49 8.87
CA TYR A 53 6.05 -5.27 8.07
C TYR A 53 6.08 -4.03 8.97
N LEU A 54 6.45 -2.89 8.40
CA LEU A 54 6.29 -1.57 9.00
C LEU A 54 4.90 -1.01 8.66
N TYR A 55 4.14 -0.59 9.65
CA TYR A 55 2.78 -0.06 9.49
C TYR A 55 2.75 1.42 9.83
N TRP A 56 2.00 2.18 9.03
CA TRP A 56 1.63 3.55 9.37
C TRP A 56 0.29 3.95 8.79
N GLU A 57 -0.31 4.93 9.45
CA GLU A 57 -1.43 5.72 8.97
C GLU A 57 -1.09 7.19 9.10
N GLY A 58 -1.71 8.01 8.25
CA GLY A 58 -1.56 9.45 8.33
C GLY A 58 -2.79 10.18 7.79
N LYS A 59 -2.87 11.45 8.17
CA LYS A 59 -3.81 12.40 7.60
C LYS A 59 -3.02 13.42 6.79
N GLY A 60 -3.34 13.50 5.49
CA GLY A 60 -2.80 14.47 4.56
C GLY A 60 -3.90 15.14 3.75
N ASN A 61 -3.51 16.04 2.85
CA ASN A 61 -4.42 16.83 2.02
C ASN A 61 -4.34 16.42 0.53
N ALA A 62 -3.96 15.17 0.26
CA ALA A 62 -3.92 14.65 -1.10
C ALA A 62 -5.30 14.75 -1.77
N ILE A 63 -5.28 15.17 -3.03
CA ILE A 63 -6.46 15.18 -3.90
C ILE A 63 -6.36 13.94 -4.77
N TRP A 64 -7.38 13.10 -4.72
CA TRP A 64 -7.42 11.82 -5.42
C TRP A 64 -8.18 11.94 -6.73
N ASP A 65 -7.61 11.43 -7.82
CA ASP A 65 -8.24 11.46 -9.13
C ASP A 65 -9.10 10.20 -9.33
N LEU A 66 -10.41 10.40 -9.43
CA LEU A 66 -11.41 9.34 -9.65
C LEU A 66 -11.96 9.35 -11.09
N SER A 67 -11.31 10.08 -12.02
CA SER A 67 -11.75 10.17 -13.42
C SER A 67 -11.58 8.87 -14.21
N LYS A 68 -10.69 7.98 -13.74
CA LYS A 68 -10.46 6.63 -14.28
C LYS A 68 -10.35 5.62 -13.15
N GLY A 69 -10.81 4.41 -13.40
CA GLY A 69 -10.85 3.38 -12.38
C GLY A 69 -11.74 2.22 -12.79
N PHE A 70 -12.31 1.56 -11.79
CA PHE A 70 -13.13 0.38 -11.96
C PHE A 70 -14.38 0.53 -11.10
N VAL A 71 -15.56 0.27 -11.67
CA VAL A 71 -16.82 0.25 -10.92
C VAL A 71 -17.22 -1.20 -10.71
N VAL A 72 -17.09 -1.66 -9.47
CA VAL A 72 -17.19 -3.08 -9.10
C VAL A 72 -18.35 -3.23 -8.11
N LYS A 73 -19.16 -4.28 -8.23
CA LYS A 73 -20.18 -4.54 -7.20
C LYS A 73 -19.52 -4.90 -5.86
N GLY A 74 -20.21 -4.66 -4.75
CA GLY A 74 -19.74 -5.12 -3.44
C GLY A 74 -19.48 -6.63 -3.39
N GLU A 75 -20.38 -7.42 -3.98
CA GLU A 75 -20.28 -8.89 -4.05
C GLU A 75 -19.05 -9.39 -4.84
N ASP A 76 -18.62 -8.64 -5.87
CA ASP A 76 -17.51 -9.01 -6.76
C ASP A 76 -16.16 -8.45 -6.29
N THR A 77 -16.12 -7.72 -5.16
CA THR A 77 -14.94 -6.99 -4.71
C THR A 77 -13.75 -7.91 -4.39
N ILE A 78 -14.00 -9.14 -3.92
CA ILE A 78 -12.94 -10.10 -3.60
C ILE A 78 -12.19 -10.52 -4.87
N GLU A 79 -12.92 -11.01 -5.86
CA GLU A 79 -12.35 -11.50 -7.13
C GLU A 79 -11.60 -10.37 -7.84
N PHE A 80 -12.21 -9.18 -7.90
CA PHE A 80 -11.58 -8.00 -8.46
C PHE A 80 -10.25 -7.64 -7.78
N LEU A 81 -10.23 -7.57 -6.45
CA LEU A 81 -9.01 -7.22 -5.72
C LEU A 81 -7.92 -8.27 -5.88
N GLN A 82 -8.28 -9.56 -5.86
CA GLN A 82 -7.32 -10.64 -6.11
C GLN A 82 -6.68 -10.49 -7.50
N GLU A 83 -7.50 -10.37 -8.55
CA GLU A 83 -7.00 -10.22 -9.92
C GLU A 83 -6.09 -8.98 -10.08
N LYS A 84 -6.56 -7.80 -9.65
CA LYS A 84 -5.81 -6.55 -9.88
C LYS A 84 -4.57 -6.43 -9.01
N LEU A 85 -4.61 -6.86 -7.75
CA LEU A 85 -3.44 -6.77 -6.87
C LEU A 85 -2.35 -7.78 -7.26
N GLU A 86 -2.73 -8.98 -7.71
CA GLU A 86 -1.77 -9.93 -8.30
C GLU A 86 -1.15 -9.36 -9.58
N TYR A 87 -1.97 -8.78 -10.46
CA TYR A 87 -1.48 -8.13 -11.69
C TYR A 87 -0.51 -6.96 -11.39
N LEU A 88 -0.77 -6.18 -10.35
CA LEU A 88 0.11 -5.10 -9.89
C LEU A 88 1.42 -5.64 -9.28
N GLY A 89 1.47 -6.94 -8.95
CA GLY A 89 2.67 -7.62 -8.49
C GLY A 89 2.73 -7.86 -6.99
N LEU A 90 1.61 -7.78 -6.25
CA LEU A 90 1.54 -8.27 -4.87
C LEU A 90 1.63 -9.80 -4.82
N THR A 91 2.33 -10.29 -3.81
CA THR A 91 2.33 -11.71 -3.44
C THR A 91 1.04 -12.08 -2.71
N THR A 92 0.74 -13.38 -2.64
CA THR A 92 -0.42 -13.89 -1.89
C THR A 92 -0.46 -13.40 -0.43
N ARG A 93 0.70 -13.27 0.23
CA ARG A 93 0.77 -12.77 1.61
C ARG A 93 0.31 -11.31 1.70
N GLU A 94 0.87 -10.45 0.85
CA GLU A 94 0.62 -9.00 0.88
C GLU A 94 -0.82 -8.68 0.45
N LEU A 95 -1.33 -9.34 -0.59
CA LEU A 95 -2.69 -9.10 -1.06
C LEU A 95 -3.74 -9.61 -0.06
N ASN A 96 -3.48 -10.71 0.66
CA ASN A 96 -4.42 -11.20 1.66
C ASN A 96 -4.56 -10.20 2.82
N GLU A 97 -3.45 -9.62 3.28
CA GLU A 97 -3.48 -8.58 4.32
C GLU A 97 -4.21 -7.31 3.82
N PHE A 98 -3.97 -6.90 2.57
CA PHE A 98 -4.70 -5.79 1.95
C PHE A 98 -6.21 -6.04 1.93
N ILE A 99 -6.64 -7.20 1.45
CA ILE A 99 -8.05 -7.57 1.32
C ILE A 99 -8.71 -7.65 2.69
N VAL A 100 -8.07 -8.29 3.68
CA VAL A 100 -8.61 -8.38 5.05
C VAL A 100 -8.87 -7.00 5.65
N TYR A 101 -8.00 -6.02 5.38
CA TYR A 101 -8.16 -4.67 5.87
C TYR A 101 -9.32 -3.93 5.19
N TRP A 102 -9.37 -3.93 3.85
CA TRP A 102 -10.29 -3.07 3.09
C TRP A 102 -11.64 -3.71 2.79
N LEU A 103 -11.72 -5.03 2.60
CA LEU A 103 -12.93 -5.73 2.18
C LEU A 103 -14.15 -5.45 3.07
N PRO A 104 -14.06 -5.43 4.41
CA PRO A 104 -15.22 -5.16 5.27
C PRO A 104 -15.90 -3.81 5.01
N LEU A 105 -15.17 -2.85 4.43
CA LEU A 105 -15.66 -1.51 4.12
C LEU A 105 -16.29 -1.39 2.72
N MET A 106 -16.10 -2.40 1.86
CA MET A 106 -16.48 -2.36 0.45
C MET A 106 -17.52 -3.42 0.07
N LYS A 107 -17.50 -4.60 0.72
CA LYS A 107 -18.32 -5.75 0.32
C LYS A 107 -19.84 -5.52 0.42
N GLU A 108 -20.28 -4.65 1.32
CA GLU A 108 -21.71 -4.34 1.52
C GLU A 108 -22.20 -3.18 0.65
N ASN A 109 -21.30 -2.50 -0.06
CA ASN A 109 -21.69 -1.41 -0.96
C ASN A 109 -22.36 -2.00 -2.21
N LYS A 110 -23.35 -1.30 -2.79
CA LYS A 110 -23.93 -1.73 -4.08
C LYS A 110 -22.87 -1.76 -5.17
N TYR A 111 -22.09 -0.68 -5.24
CA TYR A 111 -20.94 -0.54 -6.12
C TYR A 111 -19.81 0.20 -5.40
N ASN A 112 -18.58 -0.06 -5.81
CA ASN A 112 -17.36 0.62 -5.41
C ASN A 112 -16.70 1.16 -6.67
N LEU A 113 -16.51 2.48 -6.75
CA LEU A 113 -15.56 3.08 -7.67
C LEU A 113 -14.16 2.99 -7.05
N ILE A 114 -13.29 2.19 -7.64
CA ILE A 114 -11.93 1.93 -7.16
C ILE A 114 -10.92 2.51 -8.15
N THR A 115 -9.90 3.20 -7.63
CA THR A 115 -8.78 3.74 -8.41
C THR A 115 -7.46 3.57 -7.63
N PHE A 116 -6.38 3.24 -8.31
CA PHE A 116 -5.05 3.04 -7.73
C PHE A 116 -4.17 4.27 -7.97
N GLN A 117 -3.83 4.99 -6.92
CA GLN A 117 -3.15 6.28 -6.96
C GLN A 117 -1.63 6.07 -6.92
N THR A 118 -0.91 6.74 -7.83
CA THR A 118 0.55 6.73 -7.91
C THR A 118 1.12 8.10 -7.54
N THR A 119 1.23 9.03 -8.50
CA THR A 119 1.86 10.34 -8.33
C THR A 119 1.29 11.17 -7.19
N ALA A 120 -0.04 11.16 -7.01
CA ALA A 120 -0.69 11.88 -5.92
C ALA A 120 -0.25 11.37 -4.54
N TYR A 121 -0.11 10.04 -4.40
CA TYR A 121 0.34 9.42 -3.16
C TYR A 121 1.82 9.67 -2.90
N GLU A 122 2.66 9.52 -3.93
CA GLU A 122 4.11 9.75 -3.83
C GLU A 122 4.44 11.19 -3.42
N ASN A 123 3.76 12.18 -4.02
CA ASN A 123 3.94 13.58 -3.66
C ASN A 123 3.51 13.89 -2.22
N ASN A 124 2.45 13.23 -1.75
CA ASN A 124 1.89 13.46 -0.42
C ASN A 124 2.71 12.76 0.67
N ALA A 125 3.28 11.58 0.40
CA ALA A 125 4.05 10.81 1.38
C ALA A 125 5.35 10.29 0.73
N LYS A 126 6.45 11.02 0.90
CA LYS A 126 7.75 10.60 0.38
C LYS A 126 8.40 9.57 1.30
N LEU A 127 9.04 8.58 0.70
CA LEU A 127 9.82 7.57 1.42
C LEU A 127 11.31 7.84 1.21
N HIS A 128 12.04 7.87 2.32
CA HIS A 128 13.50 7.94 2.33
C HIS A 128 14.00 6.63 2.92
N ILE A 129 14.62 5.79 2.10
CA ILE A 129 15.09 4.45 2.48
C ILE A 129 16.59 4.35 2.25
N THR A 130 17.31 3.77 3.21
CA THR A 130 18.76 3.55 3.12
C THR A 130 19.11 2.14 3.62
N PRO A 131 19.83 1.31 2.83
CA PRO A 131 20.28 1.56 1.46
C PRO A 131 19.13 1.79 0.48
N GLU A 132 19.42 2.44 -0.65
CA GLU A 132 18.41 2.68 -1.68
C GLU A 132 17.94 1.33 -2.27
N PRO A 133 16.63 1.07 -2.33
CA PRO A 133 16.11 -0.15 -2.93
C PRO A 133 16.21 -0.08 -4.46
N ASP A 134 16.43 -1.24 -5.08
CA ASP A 134 16.44 -1.37 -6.54
C ASP A 134 15.06 -1.10 -7.14
N ASN A 135 14.00 -1.50 -6.42
CA ASN A 135 12.62 -1.35 -6.88
C ASN A 135 11.66 -1.02 -5.73
N ILE A 136 10.71 -0.10 -5.97
CA ILE A 136 9.65 0.23 -5.01
C ILE A 136 8.28 0.09 -5.67
N LEU A 137 7.42 -0.74 -5.08
CA LEU A 137 5.99 -0.81 -5.43
C LEU A 137 5.19 -0.10 -4.35
N ARG A 138 4.41 0.92 -4.74
CA ARG A 138 3.49 1.65 -3.85
C ARG A 138 2.09 1.62 -4.43
N ILE A 139 1.20 0.86 -3.80
CA ILE A 139 -0.21 0.76 -4.20
C ILE A 139 -1.04 1.58 -3.20
N PHE A 140 -1.70 2.63 -3.66
CA PHE A 140 -2.63 3.38 -2.82
C PHE A 140 -4.03 3.36 -3.41
N MET A 141 -4.95 2.61 -2.80
CA MET A 141 -6.31 2.49 -3.30
C MET A 141 -7.18 3.63 -2.77
N ALA A 142 -7.72 4.48 -3.64
CA ALA A 142 -8.84 5.34 -3.28
C ALA A 142 -10.14 4.70 -3.79
N TYR A 143 -11.14 4.59 -2.92
CA TYR A 143 -12.45 4.08 -3.32
C TYR A 143 -13.59 4.99 -2.89
N LYS A 144 -14.69 4.95 -3.64
CA LYS A 144 -15.95 5.64 -3.32
C LYS A 144 -17.13 4.69 -3.47
N ALA A 145 -17.96 4.59 -2.43
CA ALA A 145 -19.22 3.86 -2.52
C ALA A 145 -20.17 4.55 -3.50
N LEU A 146 -20.88 3.75 -4.31
CA LEU A 146 -21.85 4.23 -5.29
C LEU A 146 -23.17 3.48 -5.15
N ASP A 147 -24.28 4.22 -5.31
CA ASP A 147 -25.62 3.63 -5.32
C ASP A 147 -25.98 2.93 -6.63
N ASN A 148 -25.36 3.36 -7.73
CA ASN A 148 -25.62 2.87 -9.08
C ASN A 148 -24.30 2.69 -9.83
N TYR A 149 -24.30 1.76 -10.79
CA TYR A 149 -23.21 1.64 -11.74
C TYR A 149 -23.06 2.94 -12.55
N ILE A 150 -21.82 3.33 -12.80
CA ILE A 150 -21.47 4.42 -13.72
C ILE A 150 -20.40 3.90 -14.67
N GLU A 151 -20.48 4.32 -15.94
CA GLU A 151 -19.45 4.00 -16.92
C GLU A 151 -18.34 5.06 -16.85
N ILE A 152 -17.11 4.60 -16.64
CA ILE A 152 -15.91 5.45 -16.65
C ILE A 152 -14.79 4.78 -17.43
N PRO A 153 -13.81 5.52 -17.95
CA PRO A 153 -12.66 4.92 -18.59
C PRO A 153 -11.87 4.07 -17.59
N GLU A 154 -11.53 2.85 -18.01
CA GLU A 154 -10.73 1.95 -17.20
C GLU A 154 -9.33 2.51 -16.97
N GLN A 155 -8.85 2.39 -15.73
CA GLN A 155 -7.49 2.74 -15.38
C GLN A 155 -6.50 1.76 -16.03
N GLN A 156 -5.46 2.29 -16.66
CA GLN A 156 -4.35 1.47 -17.14
C GLN A 156 -3.40 1.18 -15.98
N LEU A 157 -3.16 -0.11 -15.73
CA LEU A 157 -2.24 -0.59 -14.71
C LEU A 157 -0.99 -1.17 -15.36
N SER A 158 0.10 -1.23 -14.62
CA SER A 158 1.37 -1.81 -15.05
C SER A 158 1.86 -2.80 -14.00
N THR A 159 2.31 -3.97 -14.43
CA THR A 159 2.89 -4.98 -13.55
C THR A 159 4.25 -4.55 -13.00
N PHE A 160 4.44 -4.74 -11.70
CA PHE A 160 5.72 -4.53 -11.03
C PHE A 160 6.68 -5.71 -11.23
N ASN A 161 7.96 -5.43 -11.46
CA ASN A 161 9.00 -6.45 -11.58
C ASN A 161 9.84 -6.51 -10.30
N ARG A 162 9.70 -7.60 -9.53
CA ARG A 162 10.50 -7.85 -8.33
C ARG A 162 11.89 -8.33 -8.72
N SER A 163 12.87 -7.46 -8.55
CA SER A 163 14.29 -7.81 -8.69
C SER A 163 15.12 -7.02 -7.69
N GLY A 164 16.27 -7.56 -7.27
CA GLY A 164 17.12 -6.91 -6.27
C GLY A 164 16.42 -6.65 -4.94
N PHE A 165 16.89 -5.66 -4.20
CA PHE A 165 16.23 -5.17 -3.00
C PHE A 165 14.92 -4.46 -3.37
N SER A 166 13.79 -5.10 -3.04
CA SER A 166 12.45 -4.58 -3.33
C SER A 166 11.74 -4.09 -2.06
N VAL A 167 11.07 -2.94 -2.15
CA VAL A 167 10.20 -2.40 -1.10
C VAL A 167 8.77 -2.36 -1.59
N ILE A 168 7.86 -2.90 -0.79
CA ILE A 168 6.44 -2.98 -1.15
C ILE A 168 5.63 -2.25 -0.09
N GLU A 169 4.81 -1.30 -0.52
CA GLU A 169 3.89 -0.58 0.33
C GLU A 169 2.50 -0.62 -0.28
N TRP A 170 1.51 -0.87 0.55
CA TRP A 170 0.12 -0.67 0.19
C TRP A 170 -0.59 0.18 1.23
N GLY A 171 -1.62 0.89 0.80
CA GLY A 171 -2.47 1.73 1.60
C GLY A 171 -3.76 2.07 0.86
N GLY A 172 -4.57 2.94 1.44
CA GLY A 172 -5.77 3.41 0.77
C GLY A 172 -6.61 4.38 1.59
N THR A 173 -7.73 4.80 1.01
CA THR A 173 -8.70 5.69 1.63
C THR A 173 -10.10 5.50 1.04
N GLU A 174 -11.10 5.72 1.88
CA GLU A 174 -12.46 6.00 1.43
C GLU A 174 -12.58 7.48 1.03
N ILE A 175 -13.28 7.75 -0.07
CA ILE A 175 -13.68 9.08 -0.52
C ILE A 175 -15.17 9.26 -0.24
N LYS A 176 -15.50 10.25 0.60
CA LYS A 176 -16.87 10.60 0.95
C LYS A 176 -17.45 11.60 -0.06
#